data_AF-A0A537BDC4-F1
#
_entry.id   AF-A0A537BDC4-F1
#
_cell.length_a   1.000
_cell.length_b   1.000
_cell.length_c   1.000
_cell.angle_alpha   90.00
_cell.angle_beta   90.00
_cell.angle_gamma   90.00
#
_symmetry.space_group_name_H-M   'P 1'
#
loop_
_entity.id
_entity.type
_entity.pdbx_description
1 polymer ?
#
loop_
_entity_poly.entity_id
_entity_poly.type
_entity_poly.pdbx_seq_one_letter_code
_entity_poly.pdbx_strand_id
1 'polypeptide(L)'
;GKIVPASSGVEVGQLVASGKVQLGVILINELMAAPGVEVLGPLPPELQNYTVFHAGVGVGSKDSSAAKALIKFLTTPAAGAVFKAKGQEPG
;
A
#
# COMPACT_ATOMS: atom_id res chain seq x y z
N GLY A 1 -6.64 8.66 24.46
CA GLY A 1 -6.67 7.19 24.31
C GLY A 1 -5.25 6.65 24.27
N LYS A 2 -5.06 5.36 24.52
CA LYS A 2 -3.75 4.70 24.40
C LYS A 2 -3.46 4.40 22.92
N ILE A 3 -2.27 4.75 22.44
CA ILE A 3 -1.80 4.37 21.11
C ILE A 3 -1.28 2.93 21.17
N VAL A 4 -1.69 2.10 20.21
CA VAL A 4 -1.22 0.72 20.05
C VAL A 4 -0.42 0.66 18.75
N PRO A 5 0.90 0.41 18.79
CA PRO A 5 1.70 0.24 17.58
C PRO A 5 1.31 -1.05 16.87
N ALA A 6 1.38 -1.04 15.54
CA ALA A 6 1.19 -2.18 14.66
C ALA A 6 2.24 -2.14 13.55
N SER A 7 2.64 -3.30 13.06
CA SER A 7 3.76 -3.48 12.12
C SER A 7 3.30 -3.74 10.68
N SER A 8 1.99 -3.90 10.45
CA SER A 8 1.39 -4.12 9.12
C SER A 8 -0.09 -3.78 9.11
N GLY A 9 -0.67 -3.55 7.93
CA GLY A 9 -2.10 -3.34 7.78
C GLY A 9 -2.95 -4.56 8.13
N VAL A 10 -2.40 -5.77 8.02
CA VAL A 10 -3.07 -7.00 8.54
C VAL A 10 -3.23 -6.92 10.05
N GLU A 11 -2.18 -6.53 10.78
CA GLU A 11 -2.24 -6.38 12.23
C GLU A 11 -3.18 -5.24 12.64
N VAL A 12 -3.13 -4.10 11.94
CA VAL A 12 -4.09 -3.00 12.14
C VAL A 12 -5.52 -3.51 11.97
N GLY A 13 -5.78 -4.25 10.90
CA GLY A 13 -7.10 -4.84 10.64
C GLY A 13 -7.57 -5.77 11.75
N GLN A 14 -6.69 -6.65 12.24
CA GLN A 14 -6.99 -7.56 13.35
C GLN A 14 -7.29 -6.83 14.67
N LEU A 15 -6.55 -5.76 14.98
CA LEU A 15 -6.78 -4.96 16.19
C LEU A 15 -8.13 -4.24 16.15
N VAL A 16 -8.53 -3.73 14.98
CA VAL A 16 -9.86 -3.12 14.78
C VAL A 16 -10.95 -4.18 14.85
N ALA A 17 -10.82 -5.27 14.09
CA ALA A 17 -11.83 -6.34 14.03
C ALA A 17 -12.06 -7.04 15.38
N SER A 18 -11.03 -7.10 16.23
CA SER A 18 -11.14 -7.64 17.59
C SER A 18 -11.68 -6.65 18.64
N GLY A 19 -11.93 -5.39 18.26
CA GLY A 19 -12.40 -4.34 19.17
C GLY A 19 -11.35 -3.82 20.16
N LYS A 20 -10.07 -4.21 20.01
CA LYS A 20 -8.98 -3.70 20.85
C LYS A 20 -8.70 -2.23 20.59
N VAL A 21 -8.95 -1.76 19.37
CA VAL A 21 -8.92 -0.34 18.96
C VAL A 21 -10.15 -0.03 18.11
N GLN A 22 -10.59 1.23 18.13
CA GLN A 22 -11.74 1.68 17.34
C GLN A 22 -11.36 2.14 15.93
N LEU A 23 -10.13 2.64 15.76
CA LEU A 23 -9.62 3.18 14.50
C LEU A 23 -8.17 2.72 14.29
N GLY A 24 -7.83 2.48 13.03
CA GLY A 24 -6.49 2.16 12.57
C GLY A 24 -6.05 3.11 11.46
N VAL A 25 -4.76 3.46 11.44
CA VAL A 25 -4.18 4.37 10.45
C VAL A 25 -2.91 3.72 9.89
N ILE A 26 -2.93 3.39 8.59
CA ILE A 26 -1.80 2.84 7.84
C ILE A 26 -2.08 3.02 6.33
N LEU A 27 -1.22 2.49 5.47
CA LEU A 27 -1.38 2.55 4.02
C LEU A 27 -2.69 1.92 3.54
N ILE A 28 -3.41 2.61 2.66
CA ILE A 28 -4.70 2.16 2.10
C ILE A 28 -4.55 0.80 1.41
N ASN A 29 -3.49 0.59 0.64
CA ASN A 29 -3.26 -0.67 -0.05
C ASN A 29 -3.08 -1.86 0.91
N GLU A 30 -2.56 -1.64 2.12
CA GLU A 30 -2.45 -2.69 3.13
C GLU A 30 -3.79 -2.96 3.81
N LEU A 31 -4.57 -1.90 4.08
CA LEU A 31 -5.93 -2.05 4.64
C LEU A 31 -6.87 -2.78 3.66
N MET A 32 -6.79 -2.50 2.36
CA MET A 32 -7.57 -3.21 1.34
C MET A 32 -7.20 -4.70 1.22
N ALA A 33 -6.01 -5.09 1.70
CA ALA A 33 -5.58 -6.47 1.76
C ALA A 33 -5.96 -7.16 3.10
N ALA A 34 -6.33 -6.40 4.12
CA ALA A 34 -6.71 -6.91 5.43
C ALA A 34 -8.19 -7.35 5.47
N PRO A 35 -8.52 -8.56 5.94
CA PRO A 35 -9.90 -8.99 6.06
C PRO A 35 -10.60 -8.35 7.26
N GLY A 36 -11.92 -8.18 7.16
CA GLY A 36 -12.76 -7.85 8.32
C GLY A 36 -12.73 -6.39 8.77
N VAL A 37 -12.25 -5.47 7.93
CA VAL A 37 -12.29 -4.03 8.19
C VAL A 37 -12.94 -3.26 7.05
N GLU A 38 -13.61 -2.16 7.40
CA GLU A 38 -14.09 -1.17 6.45
C GLU A 38 -13.04 -0.07 6.26
N VAL A 39 -12.70 0.23 5.02
CA VAL A 39 -11.76 1.30 4.69
C VAL A 39 -12.52 2.61 4.52
N LEU A 40 -12.33 3.54 5.45
CA LEU A 40 -13.03 4.84 5.46
C LEU A 40 -12.48 5.85 4.42
N GLY A 41 -11.30 5.59 3.86
CA GLY A 41 -10.65 6.46 2.88
C GLY A 41 -9.36 7.10 3.39
N PRO A 42 -8.76 8.03 2.62
CA PRO A 42 -7.54 8.74 3.01
C PRO A 42 -7.79 9.71 4.17
N LEU A 43 -6.72 10.08 4.88
CA LEU A 43 -6.75 11.19 5.81
C LEU A 43 -7.02 12.51 5.08
N PRO A 44 -7.50 13.55 5.80
CA PRO A 44 -7.58 14.90 5.25
C PRO A 44 -6.24 15.33 4.63
N PRO A 45 -6.23 16.10 3.52
CA PRO A 45 -5.01 16.45 2.78
C PRO A 45 -3.90 17.06 3.65
N GLU A 46 -4.27 17.84 4.66
CA GLU A 46 -3.36 18.49 5.60
C GLU A 46 -2.68 17.54 6.60
N LEU A 47 -3.22 16.33 6.77
CA LEU A 47 -2.67 15.27 7.62
C LEU A 47 -2.09 14.10 6.81
N GLN A 48 -2.38 14.05 5.51
CA GLN A 48 -2.03 12.93 4.65
C GLN A 48 -0.56 13.00 4.21
N ASN A 49 0.13 11.85 4.30
CA ASN A 49 1.47 11.69 3.75
C ASN A 49 1.46 10.64 2.64
N TYR A 50 2.13 10.96 1.54
CA TYR A 50 2.31 10.01 0.44
C TYR A 50 3.56 9.16 0.66
N THR A 51 3.40 7.85 0.46
CA THR A 51 4.52 6.91 0.36
C THR A 51 4.71 6.57 -1.11
N VAL A 52 5.85 6.96 -1.67
CA VAL A 52 6.17 6.74 -3.09
C VAL A 52 6.95 5.44 -3.24
N PHE A 53 6.37 4.46 -3.92
CA PHE A 53 7.04 3.22 -4.29
C PHE A 53 7.88 3.43 -5.55
N HIS A 54 9.15 3.03 -5.49
CA HIS A 54 10.09 3.14 -6.60
C HIS A 54 10.50 1.75 -7.09
N ALA A 55 10.68 1.61 -8.39
CA ALA A 55 11.29 0.43 -8.99
C ALA A 55 12.61 0.80 -9.66
N GLY A 56 13.64 -0.02 -9.47
CA GLY A 56 14.98 0.22 -10.00
C GLY A 56 15.68 -1.08 -10.39
N VAL A 57 16.66 -0.97 -11.28
CA VAL A 57 17.50 -2.10 -11.69
C VAL A 57 18.76 -2.11 -10.84
N GLY A 58 19.00 -3.19 -10.11
CA GLY A 58 20.20 -3.35 -9.31
C GLY A 58 21.46 -3.37 -10.17
N VAL A 59 22.54 -2.73 -9.70
CA VAL A 59 23.82 -2.62 -10.41
C VAL A 59 24.47 -3.98 -10.75
N GLY A 60 24.19 -5.01 -9.93
CA GLY A 60 24.67 -6.38 -10.14
C GLY A 60 23.69 -7.28 -10.90
N SER A 61 22.68 -6.72 -11.58
CA SER A 61 21.69 -7.54 -12.29
C SER A 61 22.35 -8.35 -13.41
N LYS A 62 22.19 -9.67 -13.35
CA LYS A 62 22.64 -10.60 -14.41
C LYS A 62 21.81 -10.46 -15.69
N ASP A 63 20.60 -9.92 -15.58
CA ASP A 63 19.72 -9.63 -16.71
C ASP A 63 19.04 -8.27 -16.51
N SER A 64 19.78 -7.22 -16.84
CA SER A 64 19.25 -5.85 -16.75
C SER A 64 18.12 -5.60 -17.78
N SER A 65 18.10 -6.32 -18.89
CA SER A 65 17.09 -6.17 -19.93
C SER A 65 15.73 -6.71 -19.46
N ALA A 66 15.70 -7.90 -18.87
CA ALA A 66 14.47 -8.46 -18.29
C ALA A 66 13.94 -7.60 -17.13
N ALA A 67 14.83 -7.10 -16.26
CA ALA A 67 14.44 -6.20 -15.17
C ALA A 67 13.80 -4.90 -15.70
N LYS A 68 14.39 -4.28 -16.74
CA LYS A 68 13.81 -3.10 -17.40
C LYS A 68 12.46 -3.43 -18.07
N ALA A 69 12.34 -4.61 -18.67
CA ALA A 69 11.08 -5.04 -19.29
C ALA A 69 9.96 -5.19 -18.25
N LEU A 70 10.26 -5.76 -17.07
CA LEU A 70 9.31 -5.82 -15.96
C LEU A 70 8.90 -4.44 -15.48
N ILE A 71 9.86 -3.53 -15.26
CA ILE A 71 9.56 -2.15 -14.83
C ILE A 71 8.65 -1.48 -15.88
N LYS A 72 8.98 -1.62 -17.17
CA LYS A 72 8.14 -1.08 -18.27
C LYS A 72 6.74 -1.69 -18.28
N PHE A 73 6.58 -2.97 -17.95
CA PHE A 73 5.27 -3.59 -17.85
C PHE A 73 4.46 -3.02 -16.67
N LEU A 74 5.10 -2.84 -15.51
CA LEU A 74 4.46 -2.27 -14.32
C LEU A 74 4.03 -0.81 -14.52
N THR A 75 4.64 -0.07 -15.45
CA THR A 75 4.23 1.30 -15.80
C THR A 75 3.20 1.38 -16.94
N THR A 76 2.63 0.26 -17.38
CA THR A 76 1.56 0.27 -18.39
C THR A 76 0.22 0.75 -17.79
N PRO A 77 -0.70 1.32 -18.61
CA PRO A 77 -2.04 1.68 -18.14
C PRO A 77 -2.82 0.51 -17.55
N ALA A 78 -2.63 -0.72 -18.07
CA ALA A 78 -3.27 -1.92 -17.54
C ALA A 78 -2.79 -2.25 -16.12
N ALA A 79 -1.47 -2.18 -15.87
CA ALA A 79 -0.93 -2.32 -14.52
C ALA A 79 -1.39 -1.17 -13.61
N GLY A 80 -1.42 0.07 -14.11
CA GLY A 80 -1.94 1.24 -13.39
C GLY A 80 -3.39 1.07 -12.93
N ALA A 81 -4.25 0.47 -13.76
CA ALA A 81 -5.62 0.14 -13.38
C ALA A 81 -5.69 -0.87 -12.22
N VAL A 82 -4.78 -1.86 -12.20
CA VAL A 82 -4.67 -2.82 -11.09
C VAL A 82 -4.19 -2.12 -9.82
N PHE A 83 -3.17 -1.26 -9.89
CA PHE A 83 -2.70 -0.47 -8.74
C PHE A 83 -3.81 0.39 -8.15
N LYS A 84 -4.58 1.08 -9.01
CA LYS A 84 -5.75 1.87 -8.58
C LYS A 84 -6.81 1.01 -7.90
N ALA A 85 -7.12 -0.16 -8.46
CA ALA A 85 -8.05 -1.11 -7.85
C ALA A 85 -7.56 -1.69 -6.51
N LYS A 86 -6.26 -1.55 -6.21
CA LYS A 86 -5.62 -1.96 -4.95
C LYS A 86 -5.25 -0.79 -4.04
N GLY A 87 -5.82 0.40 -4.26
CA GLY A 87 -5.68 1.54 -3.35
C GLY A 87 -4.37 2.31 -3.49
N GLN A 88 -3.69 2.19 -4.64
CA GLN A 88 -2.51 2.98 -4.97
C GLN A 88 -2.83 3.97 -6.09
N GLU A 89 -2.10 5.07 -6.13
CA GLU A 89 -2.16 6.03 -7.24
C GLU A 89 -1.07 5.70 -8.26
N PRO A 90 -1.42 5.35 -9.51
CA PRO A 90 -0.42 5.16 -10.55
C PRO A 90 0.21 6.51 -10.91
N GLY A 91 1.54 6.53 -11.01
CA GLY A 91 2.32 7.69 -11.47
C GLY A 91 2.31 7.87 -12.98
#